data_AF-A0A640XYS7-F1
#
_entry.id   AF-A0A640XYS7-F1
#
_cell.length_a   1.000
_cell.length_b   1.000
_cell.length_c   1.000
_cell.angle_alpha   90.00
_cell.angle_beta   90.00
_cell.angle_gamma   90.00
#
_symmetry.space_group_name_H-M   'P 1'
#
loop_
_entity.id
_entity.type
_entity.pdbx_description
1 polymer ?
#
loop_
_entity_poly.entity_id
_entity_poly.type
_entity_poly.pdbx_seq_one_letter_code
_entity_poly.pdbx_strand_id
1 'polypeptide(L)'
;MGSEADPPTATPLTGGCGCGAVRWELSELPIGCAYCHCTRCRRRTGTSVSMTALARADTFTITAGEGSISAWRPETGWHKHFCGECGSALFTTNPEDDSLIGMRMGGFDEDPGVRPAFHQFTA
;
A
#
# COMPACT_ATOMS: atom_id res chain seq x y z
N MET A 1 -41.87 8.68 -4.55
CA MET A 1 -41.31 9.26 -3.30
C MET A 1 -40.68 8.09 -2.56
N GLY A 2 -39.37 7.96 -2.38
CA GLY A 2 -38.23 8.69 -2.88
C GLY A 2 -37.19 7.70 -3.41
N SER A 3 -36.36 8.15 -4.34
CA SER A 3 -35.14 7.46 -4.76
C SER A 3 -34.21 7.42 -3.55
N GLU A 4 -33.88 6.24 -3.04
CA GLU A 4 -32.69 6.06 -2.22
C GLU A 4 -31.51 6.34 -3.16
N ALA A 5 -30.96 7.55 -3.03
CA ALA A 5 -29.70 7.85 -3.68
C ALA A 5 -28.64 6.97 -3.02
N ASP A 6 -27.90 6.21 -3.82
CA ASP A 6 -26.64 5.63 -3.37
C ASP A 6 -25.82 6.72 -2.67
N PRO A 7 -25.17 6.42 -1.52
CA PRO A 7 -24.21 7.35 -0.96
C PRO A 7 -23.18 7.69 -2.05
N PRO A 8 -22.69 8.94 -2.11
CA PRO A 8 -21.71 9.32 -3.12
C PRO A 8 -20.58 8.30 -3.07
N THR A 9 -20.37 7.57 -4.17
CA THR A 9 -19.26 6.64 -4.31
C THR A 9 -18.02 7.43 -3.94
N ALA A 10 -17.40 7.10 -2.80
CA ALA A 10 -16.23 7.83 -2.34
C ALA A 10 -15.22 7.83 -3.49
N THR A 11 -14.73 9.01 -3.85
CA THR A 11 -13.71 9.13 -4.90
C THR A 11 -12.57 8.16 -4.56
N PRO A 12 -12.15 7.29 -5.50
CA PRO A 12 -11.10 6.32 -5.24
C PRO A 12 -9.84 7.05 -4.75
N LEU A 13 -9.18 6.50 -3.74
CA LEU A 13 -7.90 7.03 -3.28
C LEU A 13 -6.84 6.72 -4.33
N THR A 14 -6.00 7.68 -4.66
CA THR A 14 -4.93 7.50 -5.63
C THR A 14 -3.55 7.53 -4.96
N GLY A 15 -2.57 7.03 -5.69
CA GLY A 15 -1.20 7.17 -5.29
C GLY A 15 -0.21 6.65 -6.30
N GLY A 16 1.06 6.61 -5.92
CA GLY A 16 2.12 6.16 -6.80
C GLY A 16 3.51 6.28 -6.21
N CYS A 17 4.50 6.13 -7.08
CA CYS A 17 5.89 6.44 -6.74
C CYS A 17 6.17 7.95 -6.85
N GLY A 18 7.28 8.38 -6.23
CA GLY A 18 7.71 9.79 -6.25
C GLY A 18 8.07 10.33 -7.64
N CYS A 19 8.46 9.48 -8.60
CA CYS A 19 8.71 9.92 -9.98
C CYS A 19 7.46 9.88 -10.88
N GLY A 20 6.32 9.41 -10.38
CA GLY A 20 5.06 9.31 -11.13
C GLY A 20 4.99 8.17 -12.16
N ALA A 21 6.09 7.44 -12.39
CA ALA A 21 6.11 6.34 -13.36
C ALA A 21 5.10 5.23 -13.05
N VAL A 22 4.86 4.95 -11.77
CA VAL A 22 3.88 3.96 -11.30
C VAL A 22 2.75 4.69 -10.58
N ARG A 23 1.51 4.46 -11.02
CA ARG A 23 0.28 5.00 -10.43
C ARG A 23 -0.69 3.87 -10.11
N TRP A 24 -1.48 4.07 -9.06
CA TRP A 24 -2.47 3.11 -8.61
C TRP A 24 -3.69 3.82 -8.03
N GLU A 25 -4.78 3.07 -7.95
CA GLU A 25 -6.05 3.45 -7.37
C GLU A 25 -6.50 2.42 -6.34
N LEU A 26 -7.24 2.88 -5.34
CA LEU A 26 -7.89 2.08 -4.33
C LEU A 26 -9.37 2.50 -4.23
N SER A 27 -10.27 1.61 -4.62
CA SER A 27 -11.71 1.90 -4.71
C SER A 27 -12.45 1.90 -3.37
N GLU A 28 -11.82 1.40 -2.30
CA GLU A 28 -12.36 1.41 -0.93
C GLU A 28 -11.32 1.92 0.06
N LEU A 29 -11.75 2.41 1.22
CA LEU A 29 -10.80 2.86 2.24
C LEU A 29 -9.97 1.68 2.80
N PRO A 30 -8.70 1.91 3.20
CA PRO A 30 -7.94 0.90 3.90
C PRO A 30 -8.63 0.48 5.20
N ILE A 31 -8.55 -0.81 5.53
CA ILE A 31 -9.16 -1.41 6.72
C ILE A 31 -8.32 -1.22 7.98
N GLY A 32 -7.09 -0.73 7.84
CA GLY A 32 -6.22 -0.44 8.99
C GLY A 32 -4.84 0.05 8.58
N CYS A 33 -4.03 0.43 9.57
CA CYS A 33 -2.66 0.86 9.37
C CYS A 33 -1.78 0.41 10.55
N ALA A 34 -0.51 0.11 10.27
CA ALA A 34 0.44 -0.39 11.28
C ALA A 34 1.88 0.04 11.00
N TYR A 35 2.68 0.11 12.08
CA TYR A 35 4.13 0.22 11.99
C TYR A 35 4.80 -1.16 12.08
N CYS A 36 5.67 -1.46 11.12
CA CYS A 36 6.51 -2.66 11.17
C CYS A 36 7.97 -2.29 11.44
N HIS A 37 8.54 -2.88 12.48
CA HIS A 37 9.90 -2.61 12.98
C HIS A 37 10.91 -3.69 12.57
N CYS A 38 10.48 -4.72 11.84
CA CYS A 38 11.38 -5.82 11.47
C CYS A 38 12.55 -5.31 10.59
N THR A 39 13.70 -5.98 10.68
CA THR A 39 14.92 -5.59 9.96
C THR A 39 14.72 -5.45 8.45
N ARG A 40 13.83 -6.25 7.84
CA ARG A 40 13.48 -6.13 6.41
C ARG A 40 12.79 -4.81 6.09
N CYS A 41 11.84 -4.39 6.93
CA CYS A 41 11.15 -3.11 6.79
C CYS A 41 12.11 -1.95 7.04
N ARG A 42 12.96 -2.02 8.06
CA ARG A 42 13.99 -0.99 8.34
C ARG A 42 14.97 -0.80 7.19
N ARG A 43 15.53 -1.91 6.66
CA ARG A 43 16.45 -1.87 5.52
C ARG A 43 15.78 -1.32 4.26
N ARG A 44 14.51 -1.67 4.02
CA ARG A 44 13.77 -1.21 2.84
C ARG A 44 13.45 0.29 2.89
N THR A 45 13.13 0.84 4.06
CA THR A 45 12.80 2.26 4.19
C THR A 45 14.00 3.15 4.48
N GLY A 46 15.11 2.58 4.95
CA GLY A 46 16.22 3.37 5.49
C GLY A 46 15.89 4.07 6.82
N THR A 47 14.78 3.69 7.46
CA THR A 47 14.27 4.30 8.71
C THR A 47 14.05 3.23 9.79
N SER A 48 13.66 3.64 11.00
CA SER A 48 13.37 2.72 12.11
C SER A 48 12.12 1.86 11.91
N VAL A 49 11.22 2.25 11.00
CA VAL A 49 9.92 1.59 10.80
C VAL A 49 9.46 1.67 9.35
N SER A 50 8.53 0.79 8.98
CA SER A 50 7.69 1.05 7.82
C SER A 50 6.21 1.13 8.19
N MET A 51 5.58 2.25 7.81
CA MET A 51 4.16 2.50 7.99
C MET A 51 3.39 1.98 6.78
N THR A 52 2.41 1.10 7.01
CA THR A 52 1.69 0.40 5.94
C THR A 52 0.19 0.45 6.22
N ALA A 53 -0.59 0.93 5.25
CA ALA A 53 -2.03 0.76 5.20
C ALA A 53 -2.35 -0.64 4.65
N LEU A 54 -3.35 -1.29 5.23
CA LEU A 54 -3.83 -2.60 4.82
C LEU A 54 -5.20 -2.42 4.15
N ALA A 55 -5.41 -3.01 2.98
CA ALA A 55 -6.70 -3.00 2.29
C ALA A 55 -6.99 -4.36 1.66
N ARG A 56 -8.23 -4.54 1.21
CA ARG A 56 -8.62 -5.69 0.40
C ARG A 56 -7.93 -5.60 -0.96
N ALA A 57 -7.31 -6.69 -1.41
CA ALA A 57 -6.55 -6.68 -2.65
C ALA A 57 -7.43 -6.44 -3.89
N ASP A 58 -8.69 -6.88 -3.86
CA ASP A 58 -9.64 -6.70 -4.97
C ASP A 58 -10.11 -5.25 -5.18
N THR A 59 -9.77 -4.35 -4.27
CA THR A 59 -10.04 -2.91 -4.38
C THR A 59 -8.86 -2.12 -4.94
N PHE A 60 -7.70 -2.75 -5.12
CA PHE A 60 -6.47 -2.11 -5.57
C PHE A 60 -6.19 -2.39 -7.05
N THR A 61 -5.90 -1.35 -7.82
CA THR A 61 -5.58 -1.46 -9.25
C THR A 61 -4.35 -0.62 -9.59
N ILE A 62 -3.42 -1.18 -10.37
CA ILE A 62 -2.36 -0.40 -11.02
C ILE A 62 -2.94 0.29 -12.25
N THR A 63 -2.89 1.62 -12.28
CA THR A 63 -3.46 2.41 -13.37
C THR A 63 -2.42 2.86 -14.38
N ALA A 64 -1.14 2.90 -14.01
CA ALA A 64 -0.04 3.15 -14.92
C ALA A 64 1.27 2.53 -14.41
N GLY A 65 2.16 2.17 -15.35
CA GLY A 65 3.55 1.83 -15.03
C GLY A 65 3.79 0.44 -14.49
N GLU A 66 2.92 -0.53 -14.77
CA GLU A 66 3.10 -1.92 -14.30
C GLU A 66 4.47 -2.50 -14.67
N GLY A 67 4.97 -2.20 -15.88
CA GLY A 67 6.30 -2.60 -16.33
C GLY A 67 7.47 -1.94 -15.59
N SER A 68 7.24 -0.84 -14.88
CA SER A 68 8.23 -0.18 -14.03
C SER A 68 8.19 -0.68 -12.58
N ILE A 69 7.38 -1.70 -12.27
CA ILE A 69 7.32 -2.31 -10.93
C ILE A 69 8.35 -3.45 -10.84
N SER A 70 9.21 -3.36 -9.85
CA SER A 70 10.12 -4.43 -9.43
C SER A 70 9.71 -4.97 -8.06
N ALA A 71 10.13 -6.21 -7.75
CA ALA A 71 9.78 -6.86 -6.50
C ALA A 71 11.00 -7.53 -5.85
N TRP A 72 11.19 -7.27 -4.55
CA TRP A 72 12.05 -8.09 -3.71
C TRP A 72 11.20 -9.15 -2.99
N ARG A 73 11.54 -10.42 -3.20
CA ARG A 73 10.82 -11.58 -2.67
C ARG A 73 11.69 -12.26 -1.62
N PRO A 74 11.53 -11.92 -0.32
CA PRO A 74 12.26 -12.62 0.73
C PRO A 74 11.82 -14.09 0.78
N GLU A 75 12.69 -14.98 1.26
CA GLU A 75 12.38 -16.40 1.45
C GLU A 75 11.15 -16.63 2.32
N THR A 76 10.88 -15.72 3.27
CA THR A 76 9.69 -15.75 4.13
C THR A 76 9.00 -14.39 4.19
N GLY A 77 7.68 -14.40 4.31
CA GLY A 77 6.85 -13.22 4.48
C GLY A 77 6.53 -12.48 3.18
N TRP A 78 5.98 -11.28 3.32
CA TRP A 78 5.33 -10.59 2.20
C TRP A 78 6.32 -10.04 1.18
N HIS A 79 6.02 -10.19 -0.11
CA HIS A 79 6.76 -9.61 -1.22
C HIS A 79 6.75 -8.08 -1.15
N LYS A 80 7.87 -7.46 -1.52
CA LYS A 80 8.09 -6.02 -1.46
C LYS A 80 8.17 -5.42 -2.85
N HIS A 81 7.10 -4.77 -3.30
CA HIS A 81 7.03 -4.10 -4.59
C HIS A 81 7.53 -2.65 -4.48
N PHE A 82 8.28 -2.21 -5.49
CA PHE A 82 8.87 -0.89 -5.56
C PHE A 82 9.01 -0.44 -7.02
N CYS A 83 9.11 0.86 -7.24
CA CYS A 83 9.36 1.42 -8.57
C CYS A 83 10.81 1.17 -8.97
N GLY A 84 11.04 0.51 -10.09
CA GLY A 84 12.38 0.26 -10.65
C GLY A 84 13.10 1.53 -11.09
N GLU A 85 12.36 2.60 -11.42
CA GLU A 85 12.93 3.86 -11.90
C GLU A 85 13.49 4.74 -10.77
N CYS A 86 12.76 4.85 -9.64
CA CYS A 86 13.13 5.77 -8.56
C CYS A 86 13.32 5.10 -7.19
N GLY A 87 13.14 3.79 -7.09
CA GLY A 87 13.28 3.05 -5.83
C GLY A 87 12.14 3.25 -4.83
N SER A 88 11.12 4.05 -5.14
CA SER A 88 9.99 4.30 -4.23
C SER A 88 9.31 2.99 -3.84
N ALA A 89 9.14 2.83 -2.54
CA ALA A 89 8.41 1.72 -1.93
C ALA A 89 6.90 1.85 -2.22
N LEU A 90 6.30 0.89 -2.93
CA LEU A 90 4.91 0.98 -3.40
C LEU A 90 3.91 0.23 -2.49
N PHE A 91 3.89 -1.09 -2.60
CA PHE A 91 2.97 -1.96 -1.87
C PHE A 91 3.62 -3.32 -1.56
N THR A 92 2.90 -4.17 -0.84
CA THR A 92 3.32 -5.52 -0.49
C THR A 92 2.18 -6.50 -0.62
N THR A 93 2.47 -7.68 -1.15
CA THR A 93 1.52 -8.78 -1.30
C THR A 93 1.99 -9.97 -0.47
N ASN A 94 1.05 -10.70 0.12
CA ASN A 94 1.37 -11.93 0.83
C ASN A 94 1.35 -13.11 -0.15
N PRO A 95 2.45 -13.87 -0.31
CA PRO A 95 2.46 -15.05 -1.20
C PRO A 95 1.54 -16.18 -0.73
N GLU A 96 1.16 -16.22 0.55
CA GLU A 96 0.31 -17.28 1.12
C GLU A 96 -1.19 -16.93 1.11
N ASP A 97 -1.52 -15.65 0.97
CA ASP A 97 -2.89 -15.14 1.01
C ASP A 97 -3.00 -13.84 0.21
N ASP A 98 -3.61 -13.89 -0.97
CA ASP A 98 -3.72 -12.74 -1.87
C ASP A 98 -4.91 -11.84 -1.57
N SER A 99 -5.67 -12.08 -0.50
CA SER A 99 -6.86 -11.29 -0.14
C SER A 99 -6.53 -9.87 0.34
N LEU A 100 -5.30 -9.63 0.78
CA LEU A 100 -4.86 -8.38 1.37
C LEU A 100 -3.64 -7.78 0.68
N ILE A 101 -3.64 -6.46 0.57
CA ILE A 101 -2.51 -5.67 0.06
C ILE A 101 -2.07 -4.63 1.09
N GLY A 102 -0.75 -4.50 1.25
CA GLY A 102 -0.13 -3.54 2.16
C GLY A 102 0.47 -2.35 1.41
N MET A 103 -0.27 -1.24 1.33
CA MET A 103 0.17 0.00 0.66
C MET A 103 1.07 0.84 1.56
N ARG A 104 2.08 1.48 0.99
CA ARG A 104 2.95 2.38 1.75
C ARG A 104 2.27 3.71 1.93
N MET A 105 2.18 4.18 3.18
CA MET A 105 1.46 5.42 3.50
C MET A 105 2.01 6.64 2.76
N GLY A 106 3.31 6.71 2.50
CA GLY A 106 3.92 7.82 1.75
C GLY A 106 3.64 7.80 0.25
N GLY A 107 2.91 6.79 -0.25
CA GLY A 107 2.53 6.69 -1.66
C GLY A 107 1.12 7.23 -1.97
N PHE A 108 0.27 7.50 -0.97
CA PHE A 108 -1.06 8.08 -1.19
C PHE A 108 -0.93 9.56 -1.54
N ASP A 109 -1.76 10.05 -2.47
CA ASP A 109 -1.80 11.47 -2.81
C ASP A 109 -2.61 12.28 -1.77
N GLU A 110 -3.72 11.72 -1.29
CA GLU A 110 -4.56 12.27 -0.23
C GLU A 110 -4.44 11.50 1.09
N ASP A 111 -5.01 12.06 2.17
CA ASP A 111 -5.10 11.37 3.45
C ASP A 111 -6.02 10.14 3.34
N PRO A 112 -5.50 8.91 3.53
CA PRO A 112 -6.30 7.69 3.40
C PRO A 112 -7.25 7.46 4.59
N GLY A 113 -7.35 8.38 5.54
CA GLY A 113 -8.29 8.32 6.67
C GLY A 113 -7.92 7.33 7.77
N VAL A 114 -6.89 6.50 7.55
CA VAL A 114 -6.39 5.54 8.55
C VAL A 114 -5.17 6.06 9.29
N ARG A 115 -5.00 5.61 10.53
CA ARG A 115 -3.82 5.89 11.37
C ARG A 115 -3.25 4.60 11.92
N PRO A 116 -1.92 4.52 12.16
CA PRO A 116 -1.32 3.35 12.77
C PRO A 116 -1.94 3.05 14.13
N ALA A 117 -2.57 1.88 14.27
CA ALA A 117 -3.19 1.46 15.53
C ALA A 117 -2.26 0.58 16.37
N PHE A 118 -1.22 -0.01 15.76
CA PHE A 118 -0.29 -0.90 16.45
C PHE A 118 1.11 -0.91 15.83
N HIS A 119 2.05 -1.42 16.63
CA HIS A 119 3.44 -1.61 16.28
C HIS A 119 3.75 -3.11 16.36
N GLN A 120 4.39 -3.66 15.33
CA GLN A 120 4.80 -5.06 15.28
C GLN A 120 6.32 -5.19 15.11
N PHE A 121 6.89 -6.25 15.70
CA PHE A 121 8.33 -6.57 15.71
C PHE A 121 9.19 -5.51 16.42
N THR A 122 8.72 -4.96 17.54
CA THR A 122 9.36 -3.87 18.29
C THR A 122 10.52 -4.29 19.21
N ALA A 123 10.73 -5.60 19.40
CA ALA A 123 11.77 -6.16 20.27
C ALA A 123 13.11 -6.32 19.54
#